data_AF-A0A8T5UWY2-F1
#
_entry.id   AF-A0A8T5UWY2-F1
#
_cell.length_a   1.000
_cell.length_b   1.000
_cell.length_c   1.000
_cell.angle_alpha   90.00
_cell.angle_beta   90.00
_cell.angle_gamma   90.00
#
_symmetry.space_group_name_H-M   'P 1'
#
loop_
_entity.id
_entity.type
_entity.pdbx_description
1 polymer ?
#
loop_
_entity_poly.entity_id
_entity_poly.type
_entity_poly.pdbx_seq_one_letter_code
_entity_poly.pdbx_strand_id
1 'polypeptide(L)'
;MIETMTMDCDEAIDYVRENVKVYDTLELSYNRIFTPGEVIGIDTTEECGDKACKLMIQIASQLGTTVDVDLEDLKDDLVEVKHTPQDSKKTTIIIIERCETDL
;
A
#
# COMPACT_ATOMS: atom_id res chain seq x y z
N MET A 1 8.12 -14.14 -9.99
CA MET A 1 8.68 -14.71 -8.74
C MET A 1 7.96 -14.04 -7.60
N ILE A 2 7.61 -14.79 -6.56
CA ILE A 2 6.87 -14.25 -5.41
C ILE A 2 7.80 -14.26 -4.22
N GLU A 3 7.90 -13.12 -3.55
CA GLU A 3 8.60 -12.97 -2.28
C GLU A 3 7.57 -12.62 -1.22
N THR A 4 7.61 -13.29 -0.09
CA THR A 4 6.70 -13.04 1.03
C THR A 4 7.54 -12.56 2.20
N MET A 5 7.12 -11.44 2.78
CA MET A 5 7.77 -10.78 3.90
C MET A 5 6.71 -10.51 4.97
N THR A 6 7.15 -10.47 6.20
CA THR A 6 6.31 -10.16 7.35
C THR A 6 6.91 -8.95 8.04
N MET A 7 6.09 -7.94 8.26
CA MET A 7 6.50 -6.61 8.75
C MET A 7 5.42 -6.06 9.69
N ASP A 8 5.77 -5.09 10.52
CA ASP A 8 4.77 -4.28 11.20
C ASP A 8 4.14 -3.24 10.24
N CYS A 9 3.14 -2.50 10.72
CA CYS A 9 2.41 -1.59 9.86
C CYS A 9 3.22 -0.34 9.47
N ASP A 10 4.09 0.16 10.36
CA ASP A 10 4.95 1.29 10.05
C ASP A 10 6.00 0.88 9.01
N GLU A 11 6.61 -0.30 9.18
CA GLU A 11 7.51 -0.90 8.20
C GLU A 11 6.83 -1.14 6.84
N ALA A 12 5.59 -1.60 6.83
CA ALA A 12 4.84 -1.82 5.59
C ALA A 12 4.56 -0.50 4.86
N ILE A 13 4.21 0.56 5.59
CA ILE A 13 3.98 1.89 5.00
C ILE A 13 5.30 2.47 4.49
N ASP A 14 6.38 2.39 5.27
CA ASP A 14 7.69 2.86 4.84
C ASP A 14 8.20 2.07 3.61
N TYR A 15 7.94 0.76 3.53
CA TYR A 15 8.20 -0.01 2.29
C TYR A 15 7.45 0.59 1.10
N VAL A 16 6.16 0.89 1.26
CA VAL A 16 5.34 1.46 0.19
C VAL A 16 5.89 2.81 -0.25
N ARG A 17 6.24 3.68 0.69
CA ARG A 17 6.84 5.00 0.41
C ARG A 17 8.12 4.90 -0.41
N GLU A 18 9.00 3.96 -0.07
CA GLU A 18 10.33 3.85 -0.68
C GLU A 18 10.34 3.06 -1.99
N ASN A 19 9.43 2.08 -2.15
CA ASN A 19 9.51 1.10 -3.23
C ASN A 19 8.39 1.22 -4.27
N VAL A 20 7.21 1.74 -3.91
CA VAL A 20 6.08 1.86 -4.84
C VAL A 20 6.25 3.10 -5.71
N LYS A 21 5.99 2.93 -7.01
CA LYS A 21 6.05 3.98 -8.01
C LYS A 21 4.73 4.07 -8.77
N VAL A 22 4.52 5.21 -9.43
CA VAL A 22 3.44 5.37 -10.39
C VAL A 22 3.56 4.28 -11.45
N TYR A 23 2.42 3.71 -11.84
CA TYR A 23 2.20 2.57 -12.71
C TYR A 23 2.50 1.18 -12.12
N ASP A 24 2.96 1.11 -10.87
CA ASP A 24 3.03 -0.17 -10.17
C ASP A 24 1.62 -0.68 -9.85
N THR A 25 1.49 -2.00 -9.77
CA THR A 25 0.26 -2.63 -9.29
C THR A 25 0.34 -2.83 -7.78
N LEU A 26 -0.62 -2.27 -7.06
CA LEU A 26 -0.82 -2.50 -5.64
C LEU A 26 -2.12 -3.25 -5.41
N GLU A 27 -2.09 -4.20 -4.49
CA GLU A 27 -3.28 -4.81 -3.91
C GLU A 27 -3.25 -4.59 -2.41
N LEU A 28 -4.18 -3.77 -1.93
CA LEU A 28 -4.33 -3.50 -0.50
C LEU A 28 -5.43 -4.39 0.06
N SER A 29 -5.13 -5.04 1.18
CA SER A 29 -6.07 -5.86 1.93
C SER A 29 -6.30 -5.22 3.29
N TYR A 30 -7.49 -4.65 3.49
CA TYR A 30 -7.87 -3.99 4.74
C TYR A 30 -9.35 -4.24 5.00
N ASN A 31 -9.76 -4.43 6.25
CA ASN A 31 -11.17 -4.62 6.63
C ASN A 31 -11.96 -5.63 5.75
N ARG A 32 -11.28 -6.70 5.27
CA ARG A 32 -11.81 -7.74 4.34
C ARG A 32 -12.13 -7.25 2.92
N ILE A 33 -11.70 -6.05 2.57
CA ILE A 33 -11.72 -5.50 1.22
C ILE A 33 -10.37 -5.79 0.58
N PHE A 34 -10.38 -6.23 -0.68
CA PHE A 34 -9.18 -6.45 -1.50
C PHE A 34 -9.29 -5.54 -2.72
N THR A 35 -8.43 -4.54 -2.81
CA THR A 35 -8.44 -3.57 -3.91
C THR A 35 -7.17 -3.70 -4.75
N PRO A 36 -7.17 -4.54 -5.80
CA PRO A 36 -6.12 -4.52 -6.80
C PRO A 36 -6.31 -3.31 -7.71
N GLY A 37 -5.23 -2.56 -7.93
CA GLY A 37 -5.25 -1.43 -8.83
C GLY A 37 -3.86 -0.95 -9.22
N GLU A 38 -3.84 -0.10 -10.25
CA GLU A 38 -2.64 0.57 -10.71
C GLU A 38 -2.47 1.89 -9.96
N VAL A 39 -1.27 2.15 -9.46
CA VAL A 39 -0.94 3.41 -8.80
C VAL A 39 -0.82 4.49 -9.86
N ILE A 40 -1.66 5.52 -9.80
CA ILE A 40 -1.62 6.63 -10.76
C ILE A 40 -1.08 7.92 -10.13
N GLY A 41 -0.94 7.96 -8.81
CA GLY A 41 -0.38 9.08 -8.07
C GLY A 41 0.09 8.67 -6.68
N ILE A 42 1.15 9.32 -6.21
CA ILE A 42 1.73 9.11 -4.89
C ILE A 42 2.02 10.49 -4.29
N ASP A 43 1.55 10.72 -3.08
CA ASP A 43 1.80 11.91 -2.29
C ASP A 43 2.28 11.48 -0.89
N THR A 44 3.58 11.64 -0.66
CA THR A 44 4.25 11.31 0.60
C THR A 44 4.72 12.56 1.34
N THR A 45 4.16 13.72 0.99
CA THR A 45 4.59 14.98 1.61
C THR A 45 4.26 15.01 3.10
N GLU A 46 5.30 15.12 3.92
CA GLU A 46 5.18 15.31 5.36
C GLU A 46 4.67 16.73 5.65
N GLU A 47 3.43 16.84 6.15
CA GLU A 47 2.93 18.10 6.69
C GLU A 47 3.00 18.07 8.21
N CYS A 48 3.73 19.02 8.80
CA CYS A 48 3.73 19.26 10.24
C CYS A 48 4.19 18.10 11.16
N GLY A 49 5.01 17.18 10.65
CA GLY A 49 5.61 16.09 11.44
C GLY A 49 4.77 14.80 11.51
N ASP A 50 3.57 14.80 10.93
CA ASP A 50 2.83 13.59 10.65
C ASP A 50 3.26 13.06 9.28
N LYS A 51 3.73 11.80 9.24
CA LYS A 51 4.08 11.16 7.98
C LYS A 51 2.77 10.93 7.22
N ALA A 52 2.65 11.40 5.98
CA ALA A 52 1.50 11.09 5.11
C ALA A 52 1.91 10.05 4.05
N CYS A 53 1.01 9.14 3.69
CA CYS A 53 1.26 8.23 2.57
C CYS A 53 -0.03 8.04 1.76
N LYS A 54 -0.32 9.04 0.93
CA LYS A 54 -1.51 9.08 0.09
C LYS A 54 -1.21 8.47 -1.28
N LEU A 55 -2.02 7.48 -1.65
CA LEU A 55 -1.93 6.76 -2.90
C LEU A 55 -3.22 6.97 -3.67
N MET A 56 -3.08 7.39 -4.93
CA MET A 56 -4.17 7.41 -5.87
C MET A 56 -4.10 6.12 -6.69
N ILE A 57 -5.07 5.22 -6.47
CA ILE A 57 -5.10 3.90 -7.07
C ILE A 57 -6.28 3.82 -8.04
N GLN A 58 -6.00 3.49 -9.30
CA GLN A 58 -7.02 3.13 -10.27
C GLN A 58 -7.37 1.66 -10.12
N ILE A 59 -8.53 1.37 -9.56
CA ILE A 59 -8.99 -0.01 -9.33
C ILE A 59 -9.21 -0.69 -10.68
N ALA A 60 -8.72 -1.93 -10.79
CA ALA A 60 -8.95 -2.80 -11.94
C ALA A 60 -10.41 -3.31 -11.96
N SER A 61 -11.35 -2.41 -12.20
CA SER A 61 -12.78 -2.67 -12.36
C SER A 61 -13.26 -2.17 -13.72
N GLN A 62 -14.38 -2.70 -14.22
CA GLN A 62 -14.96 -2.30 -15.51
C GLN A 62 -15.28 -0.80 -15.61
N LEU A 63 -15.36 -0.10 -14.47
CA LEU A 63 -15.72 1.32 -14.38
C LEU A 63 -14.53 2.27 -14.22
N GLY A 64 -13.29 1.76 -14.17
CA GLY A 64 -12.08 2.62 -14.09
C GLY A 64 -12.10 3.59 -12.90
N THR A 65 -12.63 3.15 -11.75
CA THR A 65 -12.76 3.98 -10.56
C THR A 65 -11.40 4.25 -9.94
N THR A 66 -11.08 5.52 -9.76
CA THR A 66 -9.92 5.97 -8.98
C THR A 66 -10.33 6.17 -7.52
N VAL A 67 -9.51 5.68 -6.61
CA VAL A 67 -9.65 5.90 -5.16
C VAL A 67 -8.39 6.55 -4.61
N ASP A 68 -8.57 7.50 -3.71
CA ASP A 68 -7.51 8.08 -2.91
C ASP A 68 -7.48 7.36 -1.57
N VAL A 69 -6.31 6.83 -1.22
CA VAL A 69 -6.09 5.98 -0.06
C VAL A 69 -4.96 6.57 0.76
N ASP A 70 -5.22 6.96 2.00
CA ASP A 70 -4.16 7.30 2.95
C ASP A 70 -3.81 6.05 3.77
N LEU A 71 -2.59 5.55 3.61
CA LEU A 71 -2.16 4.35 4.34
C LEU A 71 -1.99 4.61 5.83
N GLU A 72 -1.76 5.85 6.24
CA GLU A 72 -1.61 6.21 7.65
C GLU A 72 -2.95 6.16 8.39
N ASP A 73 -4.04 6.52 7.70
CA ASP A 73 -5.41 6.38 8.22
C ASP A 73 -5.85 4.90 8.28
N LEU A 74 -5.32 4.06 7.38
CA LEU A 74 -5.69 2.65 7.28
C LEU A 74 -4.74 1.71 8.01
N LYS A 75 -3.67 2.20 8.63
CA LYS A 75 -2.58 1.38 9.18
C LYS A 75 -3.06 0.30 10.15
N ASP A 76 -4.02 0.64 11.00
CA ASP A 76 -4.58 -0.27 12.02
C ASP A 76 -5.46 -1.37 11.42
N ASP A 77 -6.02 -1.12 10.24
CA ASP A 77 -6.92 -2.02 9.52
C ASP A 77 -6.22 -2.78 8.37
N LEU A 78 -4.97 -2.40 8.05
CA LEU A 78 -4.20 -2.98 6.97
C LEU A 78 -3.67 -4.36 7.38
N VAL A 79 -3.97 -5.36 6.56
CA VAL A 79 -3.64 -6.77 6.84
C VAL A 79 -2.55 -7.27 5.90
N GLU A 80 -2.61 -6.86 4.63
CA GLU A 80 -1.66 -7.32 3.62
C GLU A 80 -1.52 -6.27 2.52
N VAL A 81 -0.29 -6.10 2.03
CA VAL A 81 0.03 -5.31 0.85
C VAL A 81 0.72 -6.21 -0.16
N LYS A 82 0.18 -6.32 -1.37
CA LYS A 82 0.90 -6.91 -2.50
C LYS A 82 1.36 -5.83 -3.46
N HIS A 83 2.65 -5.80 -3.73
CA HIS A 83 3.27 -4.87 -4.68
C HIS A 83 3.87 -5.63 -5.86
N THR A 84 3.52 -5.23 -7.07
CA THR A 84 4.14 -5.71 -8.29
C THR A 84 4.61 -4.51 -9.11
N PRO A 85 5.93 -4.28 -9.24
CA PRO A 85 6.46 -3.18 -10.01
C PRO A 85 6.12 -3.31 -11.51
N GLN A 86 5.89 -2.20 -12.21
CA GLN A 86 5.54 -2.22 -13.64
C GLN A 86 6.60 -2.94 -14.50
N ASP A 87 7.88 -2.65 -14.24
CA ASP A 87 9.02 -3.19 -14.99
C ASP A 87 9.49 -4.58 -14.51
N SER A 88 8.83 -5.16 -13.50
CA SER A 88 9.28 -6.41 -12.88
C SER A 88 8.16 -7.42 -12.70
N LYS A 89 8.44 -8.69 -13.00
CA LYS A 89 7.55 -9.81 -12.65
C LYS A 89 7.78 -10.33 -11.22
N LYS A 90 8.48 -9.56 -10.39
CA LYS A 90 8.65 -9.86 -8.97
C LYS A 90 7.47 -9.25 -8.21
N THR A 91 6.66 -10.10 -7.59
CA THR A 91 5.59 -9.65 -6.69
C THR A 91 6.08 -9.83 -5.27
N THR A 92 6.04 -8.76 -4.49
CA THR A 92 6.31 -8.76 -3.06
C THR A 92 4.98 -8.78 -2.32
N ILE A 93 4.81 -9.73 -1.42
CA ILE A 93 3.64 -9.86 -0.55
C ILE A 93 4.09 -9.54 0.88
N ILE A 94 3.52 -8.51 1.47
CA ILE A 94 3.82 -8.05 2.82
C ILE A 94 2.62 -8.39 3.70
N ILE A 95 2.84 -9.30 4.65
CA ILE A 95 1.84 -9.68 5.65
C ILE A 95 2.09 -8.84 6.90
N ILE A 96 1.06 -8.13 7.35
CA ILE A 96 1.16 -7.22 8.50
C ILE A 96 0.73 -7.96 9.77
N GLU A 97 1.64 -8.13 10.72
CA GLU A 97 1.38 -8.97 11.90
C GLU A 97 0.74 -8.24 13.08
N ARG A 98 0.95 -6.92 13.21
CA ARG A 98 0.24 -5.97 14.10
C ARG A 98 0.92 -4.59 14.02
N CYS A 99 0.15 -3.51 14.12
CA CYS A 99 0.68 -2.27 14.67
C CYS A 99 0.90 -2.52 16.17
N GLU A 100 2.12 -2.48 16.67
CA GLU A 100 2.33 -2.35 18.11
C GLU A 100 1.80 -0.97 18.51
N THR A 101 0.56 -0.91 18.99
CA THR A 101 0.09 0.26 19.73
C THR A 101 0.94 0.30 20.99
N ASP A 102 1.88 1.25 21.10
CA ASP A 102 2.54 1.55 22.37
C ASP A 102 1.46 1.65 23.46
N LEU A 103 1.52 0.72 24.41
CA LEU A 103 0.61 0.54 25.54
C LEU A 103 0.95 1.49 26.69
#